data_AF-A0A6H2DKR7-F1
#
_entry.id   AF-A0A6H2DKR7-F1
#
_cell.length_a   1.000
_cell.length_b   1.000
_cell.length_c   1.000
_cell.angle_alpha   90.00
_cell.angle_beta   90.00
_cell.angle_gamma   90.00
#
_symmetry.space_group_name_H-M   'P 1'
#
loop_
_entity.id
_entity.type
_entity.pdbx_description
1 polymer ?
#
loop_
_entity_poly.entity_id
_entity_poly.type
_entity_poly.pdbx_seq_one_letter_code
_entity_poly.pdbx_strand_id
1 'polypeptide(L)'
;MAKNTLIWKISDSIQGVIDELILDYRLMKSLNALKRNNTFRSRVYLNKVLAVYDNSCDFYIFVVAFDAMVMNAENRHDESLERLRECKSLLEGKYDADSQYARLFCKFYECLYVGGKHCKKYQEESQSLDANSTIRRFLKFPKTWPKADTNG
;
A
#
# COMPACT_ATOMS: atom_id res chain seq x y z
N MET A 1 8.34 18.69 -40.80
CA MET A 1 8.93 17.85 -39.72
C MET A 1 8.16 17.91 -38.38
N ALA A 2 7.24 18.84 -38.16
CA ALA A 2 6.45 18.94 -36.90
C ALA A 2 5.39 17.84 -36.68
N LYS A 3 4.85 17.21 -37.73
CA LYS A 3 3.82 16.15 -37.62
C LYS A 3 4.34 14.89 -36.93
N ASN A 4 5.60 14.51 -37.12
CA ASN A 4 6.17 13.33 -36.47
C ASN A 4 6.33 13.54 -34.97
N THR A 5 6.74 14.73 -34.52
CA THR A 5 6.91 15.04 -33.09
C THR A 5 5.59 15.00 -32.32
N LEU A 6 4.46 15.36 -32.95
CA LEU A 6 3.14 15.32 -32.32
C LEU A 6 2.62 13.88 -32.19
N ILE A 7 2.84 13.04 -33.20
CA ILE A 7 2.43 11.62 -33.19
C ILE A 7 3.18 10.84 -32.09
N TRP A 8 4.49 11.07 -31.93
CA TRP A 8 5.28 10.46 -30.87
C TRP A 8 4.77 10.83 -29.47
N LYS A 9 4.51 12.12 -29.21
CA LYS A 9 3.97 12.58 -27.92
C LYS A 9 2.58 11.98 -27.59
N ILE A 10 1.73 11.81 -28.60
CA ILE A 10 0.41 11.18 -28.41
C ILE A 10 0.57 9.68 -28.12
N SER A 11 1.48 8.99 -28.82
CA SER A 11 1.78 7.57 -28.58
C SER A 11 2.31 7.33 -27.17
N ASP A 12 3.26 8.15 -26.72
CA ASP A 12 3.83 8.04 -25.37
C ASP A 12 2.78 8.32 -24.28
N SER A 13 1.90 9.30 -24.51
CA SER A 13 0.80 9.60 -23.59
C SER A 13 -0.24 8.48 -23.51
N ILE A 14 -0.54 7.81 -24.63
CA ILE A 14 -1.45 6.66 -24.65
C ILE A 14 -0.82 5.46 -23.94
N GLN A 15 0.47 5.22 -24.17
CA GLN A 15 1.19 4.13 -23.53
C GLN A 15 1.24 4.32 -22.01
N GLY A 16 1.48 5.54 -21.52
CA GLY A 16 1.44 5.86 -20.09
C GLY A 16 0.08 5.53 -19.44
N VAL A 17 -1.03 5.88 -20.09
CA VAL A 17 -2.38 5.55 -19.60
C VAL A 17 -2.62 4.03 -19.58
N ILE A 18 -2.16 3.31 -20.61
CA ILE A 18 -2.28 1.85 -20.67
C ILE A 18 -1.50 1.20 -19.53
N ASP A 19 -0.28 1.68 -19.26
CA ASP A 19 0.58 1.15 -18.20
C ASP A 19 -0.04 1.36 -16.81
N GLU A 20 -0.59 2.55 -16.54
CA GLU A 20 -1.35 2.84 -15.31
C GLU A 20 -2.55 1.90 -15.13
N LEU A 21 -3.35 1.70 -16.18
CA LEU A 21 -4.50 0.78 -16.15
C LEU A 21 -4.09 -0.67 -15.86
N ILE A 22 -2.95 -1.10 -16.41
CA ILE A 22 -2.40 -2.43 -16.17
C ILE A 22 -1.93 -2.57 -14.72
N LEU A 23 -1.29 -1.55 -14.16
CA LEU A 23 -0.83 -1.52 -12.78
C LEU A 23 -2.00 -1.60 -11.79
N ASP A 24 -3.01 -0.77 -11.98
CA ASP A 24 -4.22 -0.76 -11.15
C ASP A 24 -4.97 -2.09 -11.22
N TYR A 25 -5.06 -2.69 -12.42
CA TYR A 25 -5.63 -4.03 -12.58
C TYR A 25 -4.85 -5.08 -11.79
N ARG A 26 -3.50 -5.07 -11.86
CA ARG A 26 -2.65 -6.01 -11.13
C ARG A 26 -2.77 -5.83 -9.62
N LEU A 27 -2.77 -4.59 -9.13
CA LEU A 27 -3.01 -4.28 -7.72
C LEU A 27 -4.37 -4.80 -7.25
N MET A 28 -5.44 -4.55 -8.00
CA MET A 28 -6.77 -5.05 -7.67
C MET A 28 -6.85 -6.58 -7.67
N LYS A 29 -6.15 -7.26 -8.60
CA LYS A 29 -6.03 -8.73 -8.58
C LYS A 29 -5.28 -9.24 -7.36
N SER A 30 -4.21 -8.55 -6.95
CA SER A 30 -3.48 -8.86 -5.74
C SER A 30 -4.39 -8.75 -4.50
N LEU A 31 -5.05 -7.60 -4.31
CA LEU A 31 -5.99 -7.38 -3.19
C LEU A 31 -7.11 -8.41 -3.15
N ASN A 32 -7.71 -8.75 -4.30
CA ASN A 32 -8.78 -9.74 -4.35
C ASN A 32 -8.29 -11.15 -4.03
N ALA A 33 -7.05 -11.50 -4.39
CA ALA A 33 -6.45 -12.77 -4.00
C ALA A 33 -6.17 -12.82 -2.49
N LEU A 34 -5.63 -11.73 -1.91
CA LEU A 34 -5.40 -11.61 -0.47
C LEU A 34 -6.70 -11.76 0.34
N LYS A 35 -7.79 -11.10 -0.10
CA LYS A 35 -9.13 -11.24 0.53
C LYS A 35 -9.69 -12.66 0.52
N ARG A 36 -9.23 -13.51 -0.41
CA ARG A 36 -9.59 -14.93 -0.52
C ARG A 36 -8.56 -15.84 0.17
N ASN A 37 -7.68 -15.27 1.00
CA ASN A 37 -6.59 -15.95 1.67
C ASN A 37 -5.61 -16.67 0.71
N ASN A 38 -5.53 -16.22 -0.55
CA ASN A 38 -4.59 -16.76 -1.53
C ASN A 38 -3.36 -15.85 -1.62
N THR A 39 -2.47 -15.99 -0.63
CA THR A 39 -1.29 -15.16 -0.44
C THR A 39 -0.28 -15.32 -1.57
N PHE A 40 -0.06 -16.55 -2.05
CA PHE A 40 0.77 -16.84 -3.23
C PHE A 40 0.32 -16.06 -4.47
N ARG A 41 -0.97 -16.12 -4.82
CA ARG A 41 -1.49 -15.39 -5.98
C ARG A 41 -1.46 -13.88 -5.77
N SER A 42 -1.68 -13.42 -4.53
CA SER A 42 -1.53 -12.00 -4.16
C SER A 42 -0.11 -11.51 -4.48
N ARG A 43 0.90 -12.26 -4.02
CA ARG A 43 2.32 -12.00 -4.24
C ARG A 43 2.71 -12.00 -5.72
N VAL A 44 2.24 -12.98 -6.49
CA VAL A 44 2.54 -13.05 -7.94
C VAL A 44 2.07 -11.78 -8.67
N TYR A 45 0.87 -11.27 -8.37
CA TYR A 45 0.41 -10.03 -8.99
C TYR A 45 1.15 -8.81 -8.45
N LEU A 46 1.44 -8.77 -7.14
CA LEU A 46 2.14 -7.65 -6.53
C LEU A 46 3.57 -7.52 -7.04
N ASN A 47 4.30 -8.62 -7.22
CA ASN A 47 5.66 -8.60 -7.77
C ASN A 47 5.68 -8.00 -9.20
N LYS A 48 4.61 -8.17 -9.98
CA LYS A 48 4.49 -7.54 -11.31
C LYS A 48 4.22 -6.03 -11.25
N VAL A 49 3.74 -5.53 -10.12
CA VAL A 49 3.62 -4.09 -9.85
C VAL A 49 4.99 -3.57 -9.38
N LEU A 50 5.60 -4.25 -8.41
CA LEU A 50 6.90 -3.87 -7.85
C LEU A 50 8.03 -3.91 -8.89
N ALA A 51 7.99 -4.80 -9.88
CA ALA A 51 9.01 -4.91 -10.92
C ALA A 51 9.06 -3.70 -11.88
N VAL A 52 7.99 -2.90 -11.94
CA VAL A 52 7.91 -1.69 -12.76
C VAL A 52 7.70 -0.44 -11.91
N TYR A 53 7.72 -0.61 -10.58
CA TYR A 53 7.58 0.48 -9.64
C TYR A 53 8.90 1.27 -9.64
N ASP A 54 8.85 2.45 -10.26
CA ASP A 54 9.87 3.48 -10.07
C ASP A 54 9.43 4.37 -8.88
N ASN A 55 10.36 4.65 -7.98
CA ASN A 55 10.15 5.47 -6.78
C ASN A 55 9.71 6.91 -7.11
N SER A 56 9.72 7.30 -8.40
CA SER A 56 9.30 8.60 -8.90
C SER A 56 7.77 8.80 -8.97
N CYS A 57 6.97 7.73 -8.89
CA CYS A 57 5.51 7.86 -8.93
C CYS A 57 4.93 8.03 -7.52
N ASP A 58 4.63 9.29 -7.15
CA ASP A 58 3.91 9.65 -5.91
C ASP A 58 2.60 8.87 -5.73
N PHE A 59 1.97 8.46 -6.84
CA PHE A 59 0.70 7.74 -6.87
C PHE A 59 0.70 6.38 -6.15
N TYR A 60 1.87 5.75 -5.94
CA TYR A 60 1.95 4.36 -5.46
C TYR A 60 2.63 4.18 -4.10
N ILE A 61 2.78 5.24 -3.31
CA ILE A 61 3.40 5.17 -1.98
C ILE A 61 2.71 4.16 -1.03
N PHE A 62 1.39 3.93 -1.20
CA PHE A 62 0.67 2.92 -0.42
C PHE A 62 0.99 1.47 -0.82
N VAL A 63 1.62 1.23 -1.98
CA VAL A 63 1.98 -0.11 -2.46
C VAL A 63 3.01 -0.76 -1.54
N VAL A 64 3.94 0.03 -0.99
CA VAL A 64 4.94 -0.43 0.00
C VAL A 64 4.24 -0.92 1.28
N ALA A 65 3.27 -0.16 1.78
CA ALA A 65 2.46 -0.56 2.93
C ALA A 65 1.60 -1.80 2.63
N PHE A 66 1.04 -1.90 1.41
CA PHE A 66 0.28 -3.07 0.98
C PHE A 66 1.17 -4.31 0.84
N ASP A 67 2.43 -4.16 0.41
CA ASP A 67 3.39 -5.25 0.37
C ASP A 67 3.67 -5.83 1.75
N ALA A 68 3.85 -4.97 2.76
CA ALA A 68 3.97 -5.42 4.14
C ALA A 68 2.76 -6.27 4.58
N MET A 69 1.53 -5.87 4.20
CA MET A 69 0.34 -6.68 4.50
C MET A 69 0.39 -8.07 3.84
N VAL A 70 0.84 -8.15 2.59
CA VAL A 70 1.00 -9.42 1.89
C VAL A 70 2.08 -10.27 2.55
N MET A 71 3.24 -9.69 2.91
CA MET A 71 4.31 -10.37 3.65
C MET A 71 3.81 -10.94 4.98
N ASN A 72 3.03 -10.16 5.73
CA ASN A 72 2.45 -10.64 6.98
C ASN A 72 1.50 -11.82 6.76
N ALA A 73 0.67 -11.78 5.72
CA ALA A 73 -0.22 -12.89 5.38
C ALA A 73 0.56 -14.14 4.91
N GLU A 74 1.76 -13.96 4.37
CA GLU A 74 2.72 -15.03 4.05
C GLU A 74 3.48 -15.56 5.28
N ASN A 75 3.17 -15.10 6.49
CA ASN A 75 3.90 -15.38 7.74
C ASN A 75 5.36 -14.87 7.75
N ARG A 76 5.68 -13.89 6.91
CA ARG A 76 6.99 -13.22 6.86
C ARG A 76 6.96 -11.96 7.74
N HIS A 77 6.81 -12.16 9.05
CA HIS A 77 6.53 -11.07 9.99
C HIS A 77 7.67 -10.07 10.13
N ASP A 78 8.93 -10.53 10.15
CA ASP A 78 10.10 -9.64 10.26
C ASP A 78 10.28 -8.77 9.02
N GLU A 79 10.14 -9.36 7.84
CA GLU A 79 10.22 -8.64 6.56
C GLU A 79 9.05 -7.65 6.40
N SER A 80 7.85 -8.05 6.84
CA SER A 80 6.70 -7.15 6.93
C SER A 80 7.01 -5.94 7.80
N LEU A 81 7.57 -6.16 9.00
CA LEU A 81 7.92 -5.09 9.94
C LEU A 81 8.97 -4.14 9.37
N GLU A 82 10.02 -4.67 8.73
CA GLU A 82 11.02 -3.87 8.03
C GLU A 82 10.38 -3.03 6.92
N ARG A 83 9.50 -3.64 6.11
CA ARG A 83 8.79 -2.96 5.03
C ARG A 83 7.85 -1.85 5.52
N LEU A 84 7.21 -2.02 6.68
CA LEU A 84 6.42 -0.95 7.31
C LEU A 84 7.31 0.23 7.74
N ARG A 85 8.53 -0.04 8.22
CA ARG A 85 9.49 1.00 8.60
C ARG A 85 10.01 1.77 7.41
N GLU A 86 10.35 1.07 6.33
CA GLU A 86 10.71 1.65 5.04
C GLU A 86 9.60 2.60 4.54
N CYS A 87 8.34 2.12 4.52
CA CYS A 87 7.20 2.94 4.11
C CYS A 87 7.09 4.26 4.90
N LYS A 88 7.25 4.21 6.23
CA LYS A 88 7.22 5.43 7.06
C LYS A 88 8.34 6.42 6.70
N SER A 89 9.54 5.91 6.41
CA SER A 89 10.69 6.74 6.03
C SER A 89 10.45 7.42 4.68
N LEU A 90 9.90 6.70 3.70
CA LEU A 90 9.54 7.25 2.39
C LEU A 90 8.42 8.32 2.48
N LEU A 91 7.59 8.22 3.51
CA LEU A 91 6.48 9.14 3.81
C LEU A 91 6.89 10.33 4.70
N GLU A 92 8.15 10.42 5.10
CA GLU A 92 8.64 11.52 5.93
C GLU A 92 8.59 12.83 5.14
N GLY A 93 8.15 13.91 5.80
CA GLY A 93 7.99 15.23 5.17
C GLY A 93 6.78 15.38 4.21
N LYS A 94 6.01 14.30 3.94
CA LYS A 94 4.75 14.40 3.18
C LYS A 94 3.59 14.75 4.12
N TYR A 95 2.73 15.70 3.77
CA TYR A 95 1.65 16.17 4.66
C TYR A 95 0.25 16.07 4.06
N ASP A 96 0.11 15.57 2.84
CA ASP A 96 -1.20 15.29 2.24
C ASP A 96 -1.93 14.15 2.99
N ALA A 97 -3.26 14.14 2.88
CA ALA A 97 -4.11 13.20 3.62
C ALA A 97 -3.82 11.73 3.29
N ASP A 98 -3.47 11.45 2.04
CA ASP A 98 -3.16 10.12 1.52
C ASP A 98 -1.87 9.56 2.14
N SER A 99 -0.80 10.36 2.11
CA SER A 99 0.48 10.07 2.76
C SER A 99 0.35 9.93 4.27
N GLN A 100 -0.42 10.80 4.93
CA GLN A 100 -0.66 10.70 6.37
C GLN A 100 -1.44 9.43 6.72
N TYR A 101 -2.44 9.06 5.92
CA TYR A 101 -3.24 7.84 6.13
C TYR A 101 -2.37 6.59 6.00
N ALA A 102 -1.54 6.49 4.96
CA ALA A 102 -0.61 5.38 4.78
C ALA A 102 0.41 5.31 5.94
N ARG A 103 0.91 6.45 6.42
CA ARG A 103 1.85 6.48 7.55
C ARG A 103 1.22 6.01 8.85
N LEU A 104 0.00 6.45 9.14
CA LEU A 104 -0.76 6.00 10.31
C LEU A 104 -1.07 4.51 10.23
N PHE A 105 -1.38 4.01 9.03
CA PHE A 105 -1.53 2.57 8.78
C PHE A 105 -0.25 1.81 9.13
N CYS A 106 0.92 2.27 8.69
CA CYS A 106 2.19 1.63 9.03
C CYS A 106 2.51 1.68 10.52
N LYS A 107 2.29 2.83 11.17
CA LYS A 107 2.46 2.98 12.64
C LYS A 107 1.54 2.04 13.41
N PHE A 108 0.31 1.86 12.96
CA PHE A 108 -0.65 0.95 13.55
C PHE A 108 -0.17 -0.51 13.52
N TYR A 109 0.20 -1.02 12.35
CA TYR A 109 0.62 -2.42 12.22
C TYR A 109 1.97 -2.69 12.87
N GLU A 110 2.93 -1.77 12.76
CA GLU A 110 4.18 -1.88 13.51
C GLU A 110 3.91 -1.95 15.01
N CYS A 111 3.04 -1.08 15.52
CA CYS A 111 2.65 -1.08 16.92
C CYS A 111 2.03 -2.41 17.35
N LEU A 112 1.19 -3.03 16.52
CA LEU A 112 0.64 -4.36 16.80
C LEU A 112 1.74 -5.43 16.87
N TYR A 113 2.72 -5.40 15.98
CA TYR A 113 3.82 -6.39 15.96
C TYR A 113 4.79 -6.23 17.13
N VAL A 114 5.08 -5.00 17.54
CA VAL A 114 6.04 -4.74 18.63
C VAL A 114 5.37 -4.64 20.01
N GLY A 115 4.05 -4.83 20.11
CA GLY A 115 3.32 -4.75 21.37
C GLY A 115 3.22 -3.33 21.96
N GLY A 116 3.10 -2.31 21.12
CA GLY A 116 3.03 -0.91 21.54
C GLY A 116 1.68 -0.51 22.18
N LYS A 117 1.68 0.56 22.99
CA LYS A 117 0.49 1.02 23.73
C LYS A 117 -0.44 1.97 22.96
N HIS A 118 0.02 2.51 21.83
CA HIS A 118 -0.68 3.59 21.10
C HIS A 118 -1.35 3.15 19.80
N CYS A 119 -1.49 1.84 19.57
CA CYS A 119 -1.95 1.31 18.29
C CYS A 119 -3.36 1.84 17.95
N LYS A 120 -4.29 1.82 18.91
CA LYS A 120 -5.66 2.30 18.70
C LYS A 120 -5.73 3.78 18.29
N LYS A 121 -4.87 4.62 18.88
CA LYS A 121 -4.80 6.05 18.55
C LYS A 121 -4.50 6.29 17.07
N TYR A 122 -3.57 5.52 16.47
CA TYR A 122 -3.26 5.67 15.04
C TYR A 122 -4.44 5.29 14.13
N GLN A 123 -5.25 4.31 14.54
CA GLN A 123 -6.47 3.95 13.81
C GLN A 123 -7.55 5.03 13.92
N GLU A 124 -7.70 5.66 15.08
CA GLU A 124 -8.67 6.74 15.30
C GLU A 124 -8.28 8.00 14.52
N GLU A 125 -7.00 8.39 14.57
CA GLU A 125 -6.48 9.52 13.80
C GLU A 125 -6.68 9.33 12.29
N SER A 126 -6.51 8.11 11.76
CA SER A 126 -6.66 7.85 10.32
C SER A 126 -8.11 7.96 9.82
N GLN A 127 -9.10 7.85 10.71
CA GLN A 127 -10.51 8.04 10.37
C GLN A 127 -10.86 9.50 10.11
N SER A 128 -10.11 10.43 10.70
CA SER A 128 -10.33 11.88 10.55
C SER A 128 -9.76 12.46 9.25
N LEU A 129 -8.90 11.72 8.55
CA LEU A 129 -8.25 12.17 7.32
C LEU A 129 -9.18 12.05 6.11
N ASP A 130 -9.16 13.00 5.18
CA ASP A 130 -9.89 12.88 3.90
C ASP A 130 -9.06 12.13 2.84
N ALA A 131 -8.63 10.92 3.17
CA ALA A 131 -7.82 10.09 2.28
C ALA A 131 -8.65 9.42 1.18
N ASN A 132 -8.07 9.31 -0.01
CA ASN A 132 -8.65 8.75 -1.21
C ASN A 132 -9.22 7.33 -0.97
N SER A 133 -10.40 7.08 -1.55
CA SER A 133 -11.11 5.81 -1.43
C SER A 133 -10.29 4.59 -1.91
N THR A 134 -9.37 4.77 -2.86
CA THR A 134 -8.46 3.73 -3.34
C THR A 134 -7.49 3.33 -2.24
N ILE A 135 -6.80 4.28 -1.61
CA ILE A 135 -5.87 3.98 -0.51
C ILE A 135 -6.60 3.28 0.63
N ARG A 136 -7.77 3.78 1.02
CA ARG A 136 -8.62 3.17 2.06
C ARG A 136 -9.07 1.74 1.71
N ARG A 137 -9.22 1.43 0.42
CA ARG A 137 -9.61 0.10 -0.05
C ARG A 137 -8.48 -0.92 0.12
N PHE A 138 -7.23 -0.52 -0.10
CA PHE A 138 -6.05 -1.37 0.02
C PHE A 138 -5.53 -1.44 1.45
N LEU A 139 -5.38 -0.30 2.11
CA LEU A 139 -4.84 -0.17 3.46
C LEU A 139 -5.97 -0.09 4.49
N LYS A 140 -6.51 -1.25 4.83
CA LYS A 140 -7.70 -1.34 5.69
C LYS A 140 -7.32 -1.69 7.13
N PHE A 141 -7.74 -0.84 8.06
CA PHE A 141 -7.65 -1.13 9.49
C PHE A 141 -8.69 -2.20 9.89
N PRO A 142 -8.37 -3.08 10.87
CA PRO A 142 -9.32 -4.07 11.37
C PRO A 142 -10.52 -3.37 12.02
N LYS A 143 -11.73 -3.86 11.74
CA LYS A 143 -12.99 -3.30 12.30
C LYS A 143 -13.15 -3.61 13.78
N THR A 144 -12.58 -4.71 14.23
CA THR A 144 -12.62 -5.18 15.61
C THR A 144 -11.19 -5.30 16.12
N TRP A 145 -10.96 -4.87 17.37
CA TRP A 145 -9.68 -5.08 18.01
C TRP A 145 -9.38 -6.59 18.04
N PRO A 146 -8.17 -7.05 17.64
CA PRO A 146 -7.78 -8.42 17.96
C PRO A 146 -7.87 -8.55 19.47
N LYS A 147 -8.70 -9.48 19.97
CA LYS A 147 -8.79 -9.74 21.41
C LYS A 147 -7.37 -10.05 21.86
N ALA A 148 -6.84 -9.27 22.80
CA ALA A 148 -5.62 -9.66 23.48
C ALA A 148 -5.91 -11.02 24.09
N ASP A 149 -5.07 -12.01 23.84
CA ASP A 149 -5.17 -13.30 24.53
C ASP A 149 -5.10 -13.01 26.03
N THR A 150 -6.24 -13.06 26.69
CA THR A 150 -6.35 -13.02 28.16
C THR A 150 -5.95 -14.38 28.69
N ASN A 151 -4.69 -14.76 28.49
CA ASN A 151 -4.08 -15.91 29.13
C ASN A 151 -2.84 -15.41 29.87
N GLY A 152 -3.10 -14.80 31.03
CA GLY A 152 -2.14 -14.55 32.10
C GLY A 152 -2.75 -15.08 33.38
#